data_AF-J9DY22-F1
#
_entry.id   AF-J9DY22-F1
#
_cell.length_a   1.000
_cell.length_b   1.000
_cell.length_c   1.000
_cell.angle_alpha   90.00
_cell.angle_beta   90.00
_cell.angle_gamma   90.00
#
_symmetry.space_group_name_H-M   'P 1'
#
loop_
_entity.id
_entity.type
_entity.pdbx_description
1 polymer ?
#
loop_
_entity_poly.entity_id
_entity_poly.type
_entity_poly.pdbx_seq_one_letter_code
_entity_poly.pdbx_strand_id
1 'polypeptide(L)'
;MSSSGPFCTAVEAKRLVENLLSDLRTLSTEARKKHSQVKEAAESGLVKIKNISTASNEQNLLTNIRCASAELLQPLILGCSTRNARLVQVSLQAIQKMVQHRVIESASAHIIVNELWHLMEAECEELRVLQTLTPLVSTELLVTGQWLAKCLVMCFRLNFAKDPIVINTASATVRQMVNCVYERVIQEDGLKGYDMSTIHQTVRIHAKAPPPALRPCALDGYMLFH
;
A
#
# COMPACT_ATOMS: atom_id res chain seq x y z
N MET A 1 -2.78 5.57 27.85
CA MET A 1 -4.13 5.82 27.27
C MET A 1 -3.97 6.91 26.23
N SER A 2 -3.80 6.51 24.97
CA SER A 2 -3.72 7.43 23.83
C SER A 2 -4.38 6.73 22.64
N SER A 3 -5.71 6.88 22.59
CA SER A 3 -6.56 6.80 21.40
C SER A 3 -6.19 5.78 20.31
N SER A 4 -6.36 4.49 20.58
CA SER A 4 -6.82 3.55 19.56
C SER A 4 -8.35 3.50 19.65
N GLY A 5 -9.02 4.20 18.74
CA GLY A 5 -10.45 4.02 18.51
C GLY A 5 -10.98 4.91 17.39
N PRO A 6 -12.12 4.57 16.77
CA PRO A 6 -12.83 3.29 16.72
C PRO A 6 -13.05 2.85 15.26
N PHE A 7 -13.69 1.68 15.06
CA PHE A 7 -14.48 1.29 13.88
C PHE A 7 -14.55 2.32 12.74
N CYS A 8 -14.05 1.94 11.56
CA CYS A 8 -14.40 2.63 10.32
C CYS A 8 -15.92 2.76 10.28
N THR A 9 -16.41 3.99 10.30
CA THR A 9 -17.84 4.24 10.52
C THR A 9 -18.62 3.71 9.31
N ALA A 10 -19.88 3.29 9.49
CA ALA A 10 -20.72 2.86 8.37
C ALA A 10 -20.79 3.93 7.25
N VAL A 11 -20.67 5.20 7.63
CA VAL A 11 -20.57 6.36 6.72
C VAL A 11 -19.28 6.33 5.90
N GLU A 12 -18.13 6.08 6.53
CA GLU A 12 -16.84 5.95 5.83
C GLU A 12 -16.83 4.76 4.86
N ALA A 13 -17.44 3.64 5.25
CA ALA A 13 -17.56 2.47 4.39
C ALA A 13 -18.40 2.76 3.12
N LYS A 14 -19.55 3.41 3.28
CA LYS A 14 -20.39 3.84 2.15
C LYS A 14 -19.66 4.86 1.26
N ARG A 15 -18.96 5.82 1.87
CA ARG A 15 -18.15 6.81 1.14
C ARG A 15 -17.04 6.16 0.32
N LEU A 16 -16.36 5.14 0.86
CA LEU A 16 -15.37 4.36 0.09
C LEU A 16 -16.02 3.72 -1.14
N VAL A 17 -17.16 3.07 -0.98
CA VAL A 17 -17.88 2.43 -2.10
C VAL A 17 -18.23 3.45 -3.17
N GLU A 18 -18.79 4.60 -2.81
CA GLU A 18 -19.12 5.68 -3.74
C GLU A 18 -17.87 6.19 -4.49
N ASN A 19 -16.77 6.40 -3.77
CA ASN A 19 -15.51 6.83 -4.36
C ASN A 19 -14.97 5.80 -5.36
N LEU A 20 -14.92 4.51 -5.00
CA LEU A 20 -14.43 3.46 -5.89
C LEU A 20 -15.31 3.32 -7.13
N LEU A 21 -16.64 3.42 -6.98
CA LEU A 21 -17.55 3.42 -8.11
C LEU A 21 -17.33 4.64 -9.02
N SER A 22 -17.00 5.80 -8.46
CA SER A 22 -16.68 7.01 -9.23
C SER A 22 -15.35 6.85 -9.99
N ASP A 23 -14.31 6.36 -9.32
CA ASP A 23 -12.98 6.18 -9.90
C ASP A 23 -13.02 5.13 -11.03
N LEU A 24 -13.70 4.00 -10.84
CA LEU A 24 -13.83 2.97 -11.89
C LEU A 24 -14.66 3.43 -13.09
N ARG A 25 -15.69 4.28 -12.89
CA ARG A 25 -16.41 4.90 -14.02
C ARG A 25 -15.50 5.85 -14.80
N THR A 26 -14.69 6.63 -14.08
CA THR A 26 -13.71 7.54 -14.69
C THR A 26 -12.68 6.74 -15.48
N LEU A 27 -12.13 5.68 -14.87
CA LEU A 27 -11.16 4.78 -15.50
C LEU A 27 -11.71 4.14 -16.77
N SER A 28 -12.94 3.61 -16.72
CA SER A 28 -13.61 3.02 -17.90
C SER A 28 -13.81 4.05 -19.02
N THR A 29 -14.26 5.26 -18.68
CA THR A 29 -14.50 6.33 -19.66
C THR A 29 -13.21 6.76 -20.35
N GLU A 30 -12.13 6.94 -19.58
CA GLU A 30 -10.81 7.32 -20.10
C GLU A 30 -10.19 6.21 -20.96
N ALA A 31 -10.38 4.95 -20.56
CA ALA A 31 -9.85 3.79 -21.28
C ALA A 31 -10.57 3.47 -22.60
N ARG A 32 -11.80 3.97 -22.79
CA ARG A 32 -12.74 3.55 -23.85
C ARG A 32 -12.17 3.53 -25.27
N LYS A 33 -11.26 4.45 -25.62
CA LYS A 33 -10.76 4.59 -27.00
C LYS A 33 -9.59 3.68 -27.33
N LYS A 34 -8.67 3.45 -26.39
CA LYS A 34 -7.35 2.84 -26.64
C LYS A 34 -7.05 1.62 -25.79
N HIS A 35 -7.79 1.41 -24.70
CA HIS A 35 -7.48 0.42 -23.69
C HIS A 35 -8.73 -0.40 -23.34
N SER A 36 -9.23 -1.18 -24.32
CA SER A 36 -10.45 -1.98 -24.17
C SER A 36 -10.39 -2.92 -22.97
N GLN A 37 -9.24 -3.55 -22.72
CA GLN A 37 -9.03 -4.44 -21.57
C GLN A 37 -9.21 -3.71 -20.23
N VAL A 38 -8.70 -2.47 -20.10
CA VAL A 38 -8.87 -1.67 -18.88
C VAL A 38 -10.34 -1.30 -18.70
N LYS A 39 -11.01 -0.92 -19.80
CA LYS A 39 -12.43 -0.58 -19.79
C LYS A 39 -13.30 -1.76 -19.33
N GLU A 40 -13.10 -2.94 -19.91
CA GLU A 40 -13.85 -4.16 -19.56
C GLU A 40 -13.60 -4.58 -18.11
N ALA A 41 -12.34 -4.56 -17.65
CA ALA A 41 -12.01 -4.84 -16.26
C ALA A 41 -12.67 -3.84 -15.30
N ALA A 42 -12.69 -2.55 -15.65
CA ALA A 42 -13.32 -1.52 -14.83
C ALA A 42 -14.85 -1.69 -14.77
N GLU A 43 -15.49 -2.04 -15.88
CA GLU A 43 -16.93 -2.36 -15.93
C GLU A 43 -17.26 -3.59 -15.08
N SER A 44 -16.43 -4.64 -15.13
CA SER A 44 -16.56 -5.82 -14.25
C SER A 44 -16.41 -5.45 -12.77
N GLY A 45 -15.39 -4.65 -12.43
CA GLY A 45 -15.17 -4.14 -11.08
C GLY A 45 -16.35 -3.33 -10.55
N LEU A 46 -16.97 -2.49 -11.38
CA LEU A 46 -18.18 -1.73 -11.02
C LEU A 46 -19.34 -2.65 -10.62
N VAL A 47 -19.58 -3.72 -11.40
CA VAL A 47 -20.63 -4.71 -11.09
C VAL A 47 -20.31 -5.43 -9.79
N LYS A 48 -19.05 -5.83 -9.59
CA LYS A 48 -18.60 -6.52 -8.36
C LYS A 48 -18.83 -5.66 -7.11
N ILE A 49 -18.41 -4.39 -7.12
CA ILE A 49 -18.59 -3.48 -5.97
C ILE A 49 -20.08 -3.28 -5.67
N LYS A 50 -20.93 -3.12 -6.70
CA LYS A 50 -22.38 -3.01 -6.50
C LYS A 50 -22.97 -4.27 -5.88
N ASN A 51 -22.59 -5.45 -6.38
CA ASN A 51 -23.09 -6.72 -5.84
C ASN A 51 -22.66 -6.91 -4.38
N ILE A 52 -21.41 -6.61 -4.05
CA ILE A 52 -20.92 -6.62 -2.67
C ILE A 52 -21.73 -5.63 -1.82
N SER A 53 -21.91 -4.39 -2.29
CA SER A 53 -22.65 -3.37 -1.55
C SER A 53 -24.11 -3.76 -1.29
N THR A 54 -24.78 -4.42 -2.23
CA THR A 54 -26.17 -4.88 -2.08
C THR A 54 -26.28 -6.10 -1.17
N ALA A 55 -25.31 -7.01 -1.23
CA ALA A 55 -25.29 -8.23 -0.40
C ALA A 55 -24.75 -8.00 1.03
N SER A 56 -24.14 -6.84 1.28
CA SER A 56 -23.53 -6.50 2.57
C SER A 56 -24.46 -5.66 3.45
N ASN A 57 -24.28 -5.79 4.76
CA ASN A 57 -24.79 -4.86 5.75
C ASN A 57 -23.67 -3.91 6.20
N GLU A 58 -23.99 -2.93 7.05
CA GLU A 58 -23.04 -1.89 7.46
C GLU A 58 -21.81 -2.43 8.20
N GLN A 59 -21.92 -3.60 8.85
CA GLN A 59 -20.85 -4.19 9.66
C GLN A 59 -19.88 -5.03 8.83
N ASN A 60 -20.35 -5.68 7.75
CA ASN A 60 -19.54 -6.59 6.95
C ASN A 60 -19.09 -6.02 5.59
N LEU A 61 -19.55 -4.82 5.22
CA LEU A 61 -19.23 -4.20 3.93
C LEU A 61 -17.72 -4.10 3.66
N LEU A 62 -16.95 -3.50 4.57
CA LEU A 62 -15.50 -3.34 4.38
C LEU A 62 -14.78 -4.70 4.36
N THR A 63 -15.23 -5.65 5.18
CA THR A 63 -14.69 -7.01 5.18
C THR A 63 -14.92 -7.68 3.83
N ASN A 64 -16.12 -7.58 3.26
CA ASN A 64 -16.44 -8.18 1.96
C ASN A 64 -15.67 -7.49 0.82
N ILE A 65 -15.48 -6.17 0.88
CA ILE A 65 -14.61 -5.44 -0.07
C ILE A 65 -13.16 -5.91 0.07
N ARG A 66 -12.68 -6.12 1.30
CA ARG A 66 -11.33 -6.62 1.57
C ARG A 66 -11.12 -8.02 1.00
N CYS A 67 -12.05 -8.95 1.22
CA CYS A 67 -12.00 -10.30 0.63
C CYS A 67 -11.99 -10.28 -0.90
N ALA A 68 -12.59 -9.27 -1.52
CA ALA A 68 -12.59 -9.08 -2.98
C ALA A 68 -11.41 -8.24 -3.48
N SER A 69 -10.48 -7.83 -2.62
CA SER A 69 -9.48 -6.81 -2.94
C SER A 69 -8.60 -7.17 -4.15
N ALA A 70 -8.22 -8.43 -4.32
CA ALA A 70 -7.43 -8.88 -5.46
C ALA A 70 -8.14 -8.64 -6.82
N GLU A 71 -9.43 -8.97 -6.90
CA GLU A 71 -10.24 -8.74 -8.10
C GLU A 71 -10.48 -7.24 -8.32
N LEU A 72 -10.69 -6.47 -7.25
CA LEU A 72 -10.93 -5.03 -7.33
C LEU A 72 -9.68 -4.23 -7.71
N LEU A 73 -8.48 -4.74 -7.38
CA LEU A 73 -7.21 -4.17 -7.80
C LEU A 73 -6.96 -4.38 -9.30
N GLN A 74 -7.44 -5.47 -9.90
CA GLN A 74 -7.16 -5.83 -11.30
C GLN A 74 -7.34 -4.66 -12.30
N PRO A 75 -8.50 -3.97 -12.38
CA PRO A 75 -8.65 -2.84 -13.30
C PRO A 75 -7.68 -1.69 -13.02
N LEU A 76 -7.35 -1.45 -11.74
CA LEU A 76 -6.45 -0.38 -11.32
C LEU A 76 -5.03 -0.68 -11.77
N ILE A 77 -4.56 -1.92 -11.56
CA ILE A 77 -3.25 -2.40 -12.02
C ILE A 77 -3.15 -2.32 -13.54
N LEU A 78 -4.16 -2.80 -14.28
CA LEU A 78 -4.18 -2.68 -15.74
C LEU A 78 -4.11 -1.21 -16.19
N GLY A 79 -4.83 -0.31 -15.50
CA GLY A 79 -4.76 1.12 -15.74
C GLY A 79 -3.36 1.70 -15.53
N CYS A 80 -2.66 1.29 -14.47
CA CYS A 80 -1.26 1.65 -14.23
C CYS A 80 -0.34 1.12 -15.35
N SER A 81 -0.52 -0.14 -15.74
CA SER A 81 0.34 -0.80 -16.72
C SER A 81 0.25 -0.18 -18.12
N THR A 82 -0.80 0.60 -18.42
CA THR A 82 -0.89 1.38 -19.66
C THR A 82 0.17 2.47 -19.79
N ARG A 83 0.74 2.92 -18.65
CA ARG A 83 1.65 4.08 -18.55
C ARG A 83 1.09 5.37 -19.15
N ASN A 84 -0.23 5.43 -19.33
CA ASN A 84 -0.91 6.65 -19.68
C ASN A 84 -1.11 7.47 -18.41
N ALA A 85 -0.52 8.67 -18.36
CA ALA A 85 -0.53 9.56 -17.19
C ALA A 85 -1.93 9.69 -16.55
N ARG A 86 -2.98 9.87 -17.36
CA ARG A 86 -4.34 10.05 -16.84
C ARG A 86 -4.91 8.77 -16.23
N LEU A 87 -4.72 7.63 -16.87
CA LEU A 87 -5.16 6.32 -16.34
C LEU A 87 -4.39 5.96 -15.06
N VAL A 88 -3.07 6.16 -15.06
CA VAL A 88 -2.21 5.92 -13.90
C VAL A 88 -2.65 6.76 -12.71
N GLN A 89 -2.92 8.06 -12.92
CA GLN A 89 -3.40 8.95 -11.85
C GLN A 89 -4.70 8.47 -11.21
N VAL A 90 -5.70 8.11 -12.02
CA VAL A 90 -7.00 7.61 -11.54
C VAL A 90 -6.82 6.28 -10.80
N SER A 91 -6.04 5.36 -11.35
CA SER A 91 -5.76 4.07 -10.73
C SER A 91 -5.05 4.20 -9.39
N LEU A 92 -3.96 4.97 -9.31
CA LEU A 92 -3.21 5.17 -8.07
C LEU A 92 -4.04 5.90 -7.01
N GLN A 93 -4.88 6.85 -7.42
CA GLN A 93 -5.79 7.53 -6.50
C GLN A 93 -6.80 6.56 -5.88
N ALA A 94 -7.36 5.63 -6.65
CA ALA A 94 -8.25 4.59 -6.14
C ALA A 94 -7.52 3.62 -5.19
N ILE A 95 -6.31 3.19 -5.56
CA ILE A 95 -5.46 2.32 -4.71
C ILE A 95 -5.17 3.00 -3.37
N GLN A 96 -4.82 4.30 -3.37
CA GLN A 96 -4.57 5.05 -2.13
C GLN A 96 -5.79 5.05 -1.21
N LYS A 97 -7.01 5.22 -1.74
CA LYS A 97 -8.25 5.15 -0.96
C LYS A 97 -8.46 3.75 -0.37
N MET A 98 -8.22 2.69 -1.15
CA MET A 98 -8.32 1.31 -0.65
C MET A 98 -7.33 1.04 0.50
N VAL A 99 -6.10 1.54 0.37
CA VAL A 99 -5.06 1.43 1.41
C VAL A 99 -5.47 2.19 2.67
N GLN A 100 -5.93 3.44 2.55
CA GLN A 100 -6.35 4.28 3.68
C GLN A 100 -7.51 3.66 4.47
N HIS A 101 -8.46 3.02 3.77
CA HIS A 101 -9.57 2.30 4.40
C HIS A 101 -9.21 0.87 4.84
N ARG A 102 -7.95 0.46 4.70
CA ARG A 102 -7.43 -0.86 5.11
C ARG A 102 -8.19 -2.04 4.48
N VAL A 103 -8.69 -1.87 3.25
CA VAL A 103 -9.43 -2.90 2.51
C VAL A 103 -8.54 -3.69 1.53
N ILE A 104 -7.22 -3.64 1.71
CA ILE A 104 -6.28 -4.47 0.95
C ILE A 104 -5.88 -5.66 1.81
N GLU A 105 -5.96 -6.87 1.25
CA GLU A 105 -5.37 -8.04 1.89
C GLU A 105 -3.86 -8.03 1.76
N SER A 106 -3.15 -8.47 2.80
CA SER A 106 -1.69 -8.55 2.79
C SER A 106 -1.17 -9.45 1.66
N ALA A 107 -1.94 -10.48 1.28
CA ALA A 107 -1.65 -11.32 0.13
C ALA A 107 -1.63 -10.55 -1.20
N SER A 108 -2.32 -9.41 -1.31
CA SER A 108 -2.40 -8.58 -2.53
C SER A 108 -1.44 -7.39 -2.53
N ALA A 109 -0.84 -7.05 -1.38
CA ALA A 109 0.02 -5.87 -1.24
C ALA A 109 1.21 -5.88 -2.22
N HIS A 110 1.79 -7.06 -2.45
CA HIS A 110 2.91 -7.22 -3.36
C HIS A 110 2.59 -6.84 -4.82
N ILE A 111 1.34 -7.01 -5.25
CA ILE A 111 0.88 -6.65 -6.60
C ILE A 111 1.02 -5.13 -6.76
N ILE A 112 0.61 -4.36 -5.76
CA ILE A 112 0.72 -2.90 -5.75
C ILE A 112 2.19 -2.47 -5.75
N VAL A 113 3.02 -3.07 -4.89
CA VAL A 113 4.45 -2.73 -4.81
C VAL A 113 5.18 -3.00 -6.13
N ASN A 114 4.86 -4.11 -6.80
CA ASN A 114 5.43 -4.43 -8.11
C ASN A 114 4.99 -3.44 -9.19
N GLU A 115 3.71 -3.06 -9.20
CA GLU A 115 3.23 -2.10 -10.20
C GLU A 115 3.84 -0.71 -9.99
N LEU A 116 3.96 -0.25 -8.74
CA LEU A 116 4.64 1.01 -8.42
C LEU A 116 6.11 1.00 -8.87
N TRP A 117 6.78 -0.15 -8.74
CA TRP A 117 8.14 -0.33 -9.24
C TRP A 117 8.20 -0.16 -10.77
N HIS A 118 7.28 -0.79 -11.50
CA HIS A 118 7.23 -0.67 -12.96
C HIS A 118 6.94 0.77 -13.42
N LEU A 119 6.10 1.51 -12.70
CA LEU A 119 5.84 2.93 -12.98
C LEU A 119 7.07 3.80 -12.75
N MET A 120 7.78 3.59 -11.64
CA MET A 120 9.04 4.27 -11.35
C MET A 120 10.09 3.99 -12.44
N GLU A 121 10.26 2.74 -12.86
CA GLU A 121 11.21 2.40 -13.93
C GLU A 121 10.85 3.00 -15.28
N ALA A 122 9.57 3.25 -15.51
CA ALA A 122 9.07 3.93 -16.70
C ALA A 122 9.14 5.47 -16.61
N GLU A 123 9.64 6.03 -15.51
CA GLU A 123 9.59 7.48 -15.20
C GLU A 123 8.15 8.04 -15.34
N CYS A 124 7.14 7.23 -15.02
CA CYS A 124 5.74 7.56 -15.22
C CYS A 124 5.06 7.93 -13.90
N GLU A 125 4.58 9.17 -13.79
CA GLU A 125 3.87 9.67 -12.61
C GLU A 125 4.66 9.45 -11.29
N GLU A 126 5.98 9.71 -11.31
CA GLU A 126 6.89 9.47 -10.19
C GLU A 126 6.41 10.08 -8.86
N LEU A 127 5.85 11.30 -8.91
CA LEU A 127 5.27 11.93 -7.73
C LEU A 127 4.09 11.13 -7.17
N ARG A 128 3.23 10.57 -8.03
CA ARG A 128 2.10 9.72 -7.62
C ARG A 128 2.59 8.38 -7.08
N VAL A 129 3.68 7.84 -7.61
CA VAL A 129 4.33 6.66 -7.05
C VAL A 129 4.72 6.92 -5.59
N LEU A 130 5.45 8.00 -5.31
CA LEU A 130 5.83 8.37 -3.93
C LEU A 130 4.63 8.59 -3.02
N GLN A 131 3.62 9.34 -3.50
CA GLN A 131 2.39 9.59 -2.74
C GLN A 131 1.60 8.32 -2.44
N THR A 132 1.76 7.26 -3.23
CA THR A 132 1.13 5.94 -2.98
C THR A 132 1.97 5.09 -2.04
N LEU A 133 3.29 5.14 -2.16
CA LEU A 133 4.23 4.43 -1.29
C LEU A 133 4.07 4.85 0.18
N THR A 134 3.89 6.16 0.44
CA THR A 134 3.72 6.70 1.80
C THR A 134 2.60 6.02 2.60
N PRO A 135 1.31 6.06 2.18
CA PRO A 135 0.23 5.40 2.92
C PRO A 135 0.33 3.87 2.87
N LEU A 136 0.90 3.29 1.81
CA LEU A 136 1.09 1.84 1.70
C LEU A 136 2.02 1.30 2.78
N VAL A 137 3.12 2.01 3.05
CA VAL A 137 4.04 1.67 4.16
C VAL A 137 3.53 2.18 5.50
N SER A 138 2.76 3.27 5.57
CA SER A 138 2.27 3.76 6.87
C SER A 138 1.08 2.93 7.40
N THR A 139 0.41 2.18 6.53
CA THR A 139 -0.74 1.33 6.91
C THR A 139 -0.27 0.04 7.59
N GLU A 140 -0.87 -0.26 8.73
CA GLU A 140 -0.42 -1.26 9.71
C GLU A 140 -0.09 -2.63 9.08
N LEU A 141 1.21 -2.96 9.08
CA LEU A 141 1.82 -4.24 8.67
C LEU A 141 1.40 -4.76 7.29
N LEU A 142 0.90 -3.89 6.40
CA LEU A 142 0.53 -4.29 5.03
C LEU A 142 1.76 -4.65 4.18
N VAL A 143 2.86 -3.94 4.42
CA VAL A 143 4.14 -4.10 3.73
C VAL A 143 5.25 -4.29 4.77
N THR A 144 5.91 -5.44 4.69
CA THR A 144 7.01 -5.91 5.57
C THR A 144 8.07 -6.64 4.76
N GLY A 145 9.23 -6.91 5.37
CA GLY A 145 10.32 -7.69 4.79
C GLY A 145 10.78 -7.16 3.42
N GLN A 146 10.89 -8.07 2.44
CA GLN A 146 11.38 -7.74 1.10
C GLN A 146 10.54 -6.65 0.39
N TRP A 147 9.24 -6.57 0.68
CA TRP A 147 8.36 -5.58 0.05
C TRP A 147 8.62 -4.18 0.61
N LEU A 148 8.90 -4.09 1.91
CA LEU A 148 9.32 -2.84 2.56
C LEU A 148 10.68 -2.38 2.02
N ALA A 149 11.63 -3.30 1.90
CA ALA A 149 12.93 -3.01 1.30
C ALA A 149 12.77 -2.48 -0.14
N LYS A 150 11.92 -3.12 -0.95
CA LYS A 150 11.62 -2.67 -2.32
C LYS A 150 11.02 -1.26 -2.34
N CYS A 151 10.12 -0.91 -1.41
CA CYS A 151 9.58 0.45 -1.25
C CYS A 151 10.66 1.49 -0.93
N LEU A 152 11.60 1.17 -0.04
CA LEU A 152 12.71 2.08 0.29
C LEU A 152 13.66 2.26 -0.89
N VAL A 153 13.99 1.18 -1.60
CA VAL A 153 14.82 1.26 -2.82
C VAL A 153 14.16 2.17 -3.86
N MET A 154 12.84 2.10 -4.05
CA MET A 154 12.15 3.04 -4.94
C MET A 154 12.34 4.50 -4.51
N CYS A 155 12.16 4.79 -3.22
CA CYS A 155 12.35 6.14 -2.72
C CYS A 155 13.80 6.62 -2.89
N PHE A 156 14.80 5.77 -2.66
CA PHE A 156 16.20 6.13 -2.91
C PHE A 156 16.50 6.39 -4.39
N ARG A 157 15.96 5.57 -5.31
CA ARG A 157 16.10 5.83 -6.75
C ARG A 157 15.48 7.17 -7.15
N LEU A 158 14.31 7.49 -6.61
CA LEU A 158 13.59 8.75 -6.87
C LEU A 158 14.24 9.98 -6.24
N ASN A 159 15.21 9.83 -5.31
CA ASN A 159 16.04 10.96 -4.86
C ASN A 159 16.98 11.48 -5.97
N PHE A 160 17.15 10.73 -7.06
CA PHE A 160 17.92 11.12 -8.23
C PHE A 160 17.02 11.39 -9.45
N ALA A 161 15.72 11.59 -9.23
CA ALA A 161 14.79 11.99 -10.30
C ALA A 161 15.14 13.37 -10.86
N LYS A 162 14.55 13.73 -12.01
CA LYS A 162 14.80 15.03 -12.67
C LYS A 162 14.04 16.18 -12.01
N ASP A 163 12.85 15.90 -11.48
CA ASP A 163 11.97 16.91 -10.88
C ASP A 163 12.33 17.15 -9.40
N PRO A 164 12.71 18.39 -9.01
CA PRO A 164 12.99 18.73 -7.62
C PRO A 164 11.85 18.43 -6.64
N ILE A 165 10.59 18.50 -7.08
CA ILE A 165 9.43 18.15 -6.25
C ILE A 165 9.46 16.66 -5.92
N VAL A 166 9.77 15.82 -6.90
CA VAL A 166 9.91 14.36 -6.73
C VAL A 166 11.08 14.06 -5.79
N ILE A 167 12.24 14.69 -6.00
CA ILE A 167 13.43 14.51 -5.14
C ILE A 167 13.11 14.84 -3.69
N ASN A 168 12.55 16.04 -3.45
CA ASN A 168 12.21 16.50 -2.10
C ASN A 168 11.17 15.61 -1.43
N THR A 169 10.16 15.18 -2.19
CA THR A 169 9.14 14.24 -1.71
C THR A 169 9.76 12.89 -1.37
N ALA A 170 10.65 12.35 -2.22
CA ALA A 170 11.33 11.09 -1.98
C ALA A 170 12.17 11.12 -0.70
N SER A 171 12.94 12.19 -0.52
CA SER A 171 13.69 12.47 0.71
C SER A 171 12.79 12.47 1.96
N ALA A 172 11.62 13.12 1.89
CA ALA A 172 10.65 13.14 2.98
C ALA A 172 10.05 11.74 3.24
N THR A 173 9.69 11.02 2.18
CA THR A 173 9.13 9.67 2.26
C THR A 173 10.12 8.69 2.88
N VAL A 174 11.42 8.73 2.55
CA VAL A 174 12.44 7.89 3.20
C VAL A 174 12.45 8.09 4.71
N ARG A 175 12.51 9.36 5.17
CA ARG A 175 12.49 9.67 6.61
C ARG A 175 11.22 9.17 7.28
N GLN A 176 10.07 9.35 6.63
CA GLN A 176 8.78 8.88 7.14
C GLN A 176 8.73 7.35 7.22
N MET A 177 9.20 6.63 6.20
CA MET A 177 9.22 5.17 6.17
C MET A 177 10.11 4.61 7.27
N VAL A 178 11.32 5.14 7.44
CA VAL A 178 12.22 4.73 8.53
C VAL A 178 11.56 4.96 9.88
N ASN A 179 10.99 6.14 10.10
CA ASN A 179 10.28 6.44 11.36
C ASN A 179 9.12 5.45 11.59
N CYS A 180 8.31 5.17 10.57
CA CYS A 180 7.20 4.23 10.66
C CYS A 180 7.67 2.81 11.04
N VAL A 181 8.80 2.34 10.49
CA VAL A 181 9.35 1.03 10.84
C VAL A 181 9.73 0.98 12.32
N TYR A 182 10.43 1.99 12.83
CA TYR A 182 10.80 2.04 14.25
C TYR A 182 9.61 2.24 15.19
N GLU A 183 8.59 3.00 14.77
CA GLU A 183 7.32 3.08 15.50
C GLU A 183 6.64 1.70 15.62
N ARG A 184 6.65 0.89 14.56
CA ARG A 184 6.14 -0.50 14.62
C ARG A 184 6.93 -1.36 15.60
N VAL A 185 8.27 -1.20 15.67
CA VAL A 185 9.09 -1.91 16.67
C VAL A 185 8.67 -1.52 18.09
N ILE A 186 8.57 -0.22 18.37
CA ILE A 186 8.17 0.28 19.70
C ILE A 186 6.77 -0.23 20.08
N GLN A 187 5.84 -0.29 19.13
CA GLN A 187 4.50 -0.85 19.36
C GLN A 187 4.55 -2.36 19.63
N GLU A 188 5.29 -3.12 18.83
CA GLU A 188 5.49 -4.57 19.03
C GLU A 188 6.13 -4.87 20.39
N ASP A 189 7.03 -4.01 20.85
CA ASP A 189 7.70 -4.07 22.15
C ASP A 189 6.74 -3.73 23.30
N GLY A 190 5.96 -2.66 23.18
CA GLY A 190 5.03 -2.19 24.22
C GLY A 190 3.79 -3.08 24.42
N LEU A 191 3.36 -3.83 23.40
CA LEU A 191 2.21 -4.74 23.50
C LEU A 191 2.47 -5.98 24.37
N LYS A 192 3.75 -6.31 24.64
CA LYS A 192 4.14 -7.43 25.49
C LYS A 192 5.02 -6.93 26.62
N GLY A 193 4.37 -6.38 27.65
CA GLY A 193 5.05 -6.02 28.89
C GLY A 193 5.90 -7.19 29.43
N TYR A 194 7.19 -6.90 29.67
CA TYR A 194 8.08 -7.57 30.62
C TYR A 194 8.52 -9.03 30.44
N ASP A 195 8.15 -9.77 29.39
CA ASP A 195 8.70 -11.13 29.18
C ASP A 195 9.94 -11.13 28.27
N MET A 196 10.98 -10.39 28.68
CA MET A 196 12.29 -10.46 28.03
C MET A 196 13.18 -11.42 28.78
N SER A 197 13.10 -12.70 28.43
CA SER A 197 14.25 -13.58 28.60
C SER A 197 15.34 -13.04 27.68
N THR A 198 16.31 -12.34 28.28
CA THR A 198 17.50 -11.84 27.58
C THR A 198 18.28 -13.04 27.03
N ILE A 199 17.94 -13.49 25.83
CA ILE A 199 18.75 -14.48 25.12
C ILE A 199 20.00 -13.72 24.67
N HIS A 200 21.07 -13.81 25.46
CA HIS A 200 22.40 -13.36 25.07
C HIS A 200 22.91 -14.25 23.93
N GLN A 201 22.44 -13.98 22.71
CA GLN A 201 22.98 -14.60 21.52
C GLN A 201 24.15 -13.74 21.03
N THR A 202 25.32 -14.35 20.86
CA THR A 202 26.48 -13.70 20.26
C THR A 202 26.18 -13.38 18.79
N VAL A 203 25.75 -12.14 18.54
CA VAL A 203 25.52 -11.65 17.18
C VAL A 203 26.87 -11.57 16.48
N ARG A 204 27.06 -12.39 15.44
CA ARG A 204 28.20 -12.22 14.53
C ARG A 204 27.97 -10.95 13.72
N ILE A 205 28.86 -9.97 13.88
CA ILE A 205 28.83 -8.62 13.27
C ILE A 205 28.79 -8.65 11.72
N HIS A 206 28.99 -9.83 11.10
CA HIS A 206 28.96 -10.05 9.64
C HIS A 206 28.07 -11.22 9.20
N ALA A 207 27.08 -11.62 10.00
CA ALA A 207 26.10 -12.59 9.53
C ALA A 207 25.16 -11.90 8.52
N LYS A 208 25.11 -12.40 7.27
CA LYS A 208 24.09 -11.99 6.28
C LYS A 208 22.65 -12.27 6.72
N ALA A 209 22.47 -13.06 7.78
CA ALA A 209 21.18 -13.44 8.31
C ALA A 209 20.92 -12.72 9.64
N PRO A 210 19.70 -12.18 9.82
CA PRO A 210 19.30 -11.54 11.06
C PRO A 210 19.26 -12.55 12.22
N PRO A 211 19.49 -12.12 13.47
CA PRO A 211 19.36 -12.98 14.63
C PRO A 211 17.95 -13.63 14.68
N PRO A 212 17.85 -14.95 14.84
CA PRO A 212 16.57 -15.67 14.78
C PRO A 212 15.63 -15.32 15.95
N ALA A 213 16.14 -14.68 17.01
CA ALA A 213 15.37 -14.21 18.15
C ALA A 213 14.66 -12.87 17.90
N LEU A 214 14.90 -12.20 16.77
CA LEU A 214 14.22 -10.94 16.47
C LEU A 214 12.74 -11.17 16.16
N ARG A 215 11.91 -10.33 16.74
CA ARG A 215 10.48 -10.25 16.41
C ARG A 215 10.26 -9.66 15.01
N PRO A 216 9.09 -9.87 14.37
CA PRO A 216 8.84 -9.43 13.00
C PRO A 216 9.12 -7.93 12.71
N CYS A 217 8.72 -7.01 13.59
CA CYS A 217 9.00 -5.58 13.35
C CYS A 217 10.47 -5.27 13.64
N ALA A 218 11.05 -5.85 14.69
CA ALA A 218 12.47 -5.71 15.00
C ALA A 218 13.37 -6.26 13.88
N LEU A 219 12.93 -7.33 13.21
CA LEU A 219 13.56 -7.90 12.03
C LEU A 219 13.56 -6.91 10.86
N ASP A 220 12.40 -6.30 10.55
CA ASP A 220 12.31 -5.26 9.53
C ASP A 220 13.26 -4.10 9.84
N GLY A 221 13.27 -3.62 11.09
CA GLY A 221 14.17 -2.55 11.55
C GLY A 221 15.65 -2.90 11.46
N TYR A 222 16.03 -4.15 11.79
CA TYR A 222 17.40 -4.64 11.67
C TYR A 222 17.85 -4.69 10.20
N MET A 223 16.97 -5.18 9.32
CA MET A 223 17.26 -5.37 7.89
C MET A 223 17.27 -4.05 7.09
N LEU A 224 16.85 -2.92 7.67
CA LEU A 224 16.92 -1.62 6.99
C LEU A 224 18.34 -1.18 6.63
N PHE A 225 19.33 -1.58 7.42
CA PHE A 225 20.71 -1.10 7.34
C PHE A 225 21.74 -2.23 7.14
N HIS A 226 21.29 -3.42 6.72
CA HIS A 226 22.12 -4.59 6.41
C HIS A 226 22.06 -4.92 4.91
#